data_AF-A0A2K1DWL9-F1
#
_entry.id   AF-A0A2K1DWL9-F1
#
_cell.length_a   1.000
_cell.length_b   1.000
_cell.length_c   1.000
_cell.angle_alpha   90.00
_cell.angle_beta   90.00
_cell.angle_gamma   90.00
#
_symmetry.space_group_name_H-M   'P 1'
#
loop_
_entity.id
_entity.type
_entity.pdbx_description
1 polymer ?
#
loop_
_entity_poly.entity_id
_entity_poly.type
_entity_poly.pdbx_seq_one_letter_code
_entity_poly.pdbx_strand_id
1 'polypeptide(L)'
;MKNKLIFTLMVMVMIPLTSMAQDIFSKYDGNPDVTYIDIKPKMFQILAKVDVETNSPEAQNFTEMVNSITSLKAIVTGKQTVSSDIANWVDSKSKSLEELMEVRDEGTVVKFFVKDGKEADHVEELLIFVNGISKHMNGSQTNNDTKKRNIETVVVSLTGNIDLNQLNFDLIGDQVQMKESSANILTEDSMLFKELKIYPNPSQDMVTINLPSEIENDVDITVLNAQGKEIQNHIINSENNTLNVSDLQAGVYLIQIQYDDSRVVKRFVKQ
;
A
#
# COMPACT_ATOMS: atom_id res chain seq x y z
N MET A 1 6.48 -61.58 8.47
CA MET A 1 7.36 -60.61 7.77
C MET A 1 6.60 -59.74 6.76
N LYS A 2 5.62 -60.26 6.00
CA LYS A 2 4.84 -59.49 5.01
C LYS A 2 4.12 -58.24 5.57
N ASN A 3 3.55 -58.30 6.77
CA ASN A 3 2.82 -57.14 7.34
C ASN A 3 3.74 -55.99 7.77
N LYS A 4 5.00 -56.28 8.17
CA LYS A 4 5.99 -55.24 8.47
C LYS A 4 6.47 -54.54 7.20
N LEU A 5 6.64 -55.29 6.11
CA LEU A 5 7.04 -54.75 4.80
C LEU A 5 6.00 -53.77 4.24
N ILE A 6 4.71 -54.11 4.34
CA ILE A 6 3.60 -53.26 3.90
C ILE A 6 3.56 -51.96 4.71
N PHE A 7 3.76 -52.04 6.03
CA PHE A 7 3.79 -50.87 6.91
C PHE A 7 4.96 -49.93 6.58
N THR A 8 6.16 -50.47 6.32
CA THR A 8 7.32 -49.65 5.93
C THR A 8 7.13 -48.99 4.56
N LEU A 9 6.49 -49.69 3.60
CA LEU A 9 6.18 -49.14 2.28
C LEU A 9 5.16 -48.00 2.36
N MET A 10 4.12 -48.16 3.19
CA MET A 10 3.08 -47.15 3.40
C MET A 10 3.63 -45.88 4.09
N VAL A 11 4.54 -46.03 5.05
CA VAL A 11 5.25 -44.90 5.66
C VAL A 11 6.11 -44.17 4.62
N MET A 12 6.81 -44.88 3.74
CA MET A 12 7.67 -44.28 2.71
C MET A 12 6.88 -43.51 1.63
N VAL A 13 5.67 -43.97 1.29
CA VAL A 13 4.74 -43.27 0.39
C VAL A 13 4.08 -42.05 1.06
N MET A 14 3.95 -42.05 2.39
CA MET A 14 3.38 -40.92 3.15
C MET A 14 4.39 -39.79 3.44
N ILE A 15 5.70 -40.06 3.40
CA ILE A 15 6.74 -39.04 3.66
C ILE A 15 6.69 -37.84 2.68
N PRO A 16 6.44 -37.99 1.35
CA PRO A 16 6.31 -36.82 0.47
C PRO A 16 4.99 -36.05 0.66
N LEU A 17 3.97 -36.63 1.30
CA LEU A 17 2.66 -35.97 1.47
C LEU A 17 2.66 -34.87 2.55
N THR A 18 3.68 -34.82 3.42
CA THR A 18 3.82 -33.74 4.40
C THR A 18 4.54 -32.50 3.85
N SER A 19 5.13 -32.58 2.65
CA SER A 19 5.78 -31.43 1.98
C SER A 19 4.80 -30.45 1.32
N MET A 20 3.51 -30.79 1.27
CA MET A 20 2.50 -30.11 0.45
C MET A 20 1.70 -29.02 1.18
N ALA A 21 2.04 -28.68 2.43
CA ALA A 21 1.23 -27.74 3.23
C ALA A 21 2.05 -26.72 4.04
N GLN A 22 3.33 -26.51 3.72
CA GLN A 22 4.03 -25.38 4.31
C GLN A 22 3.59 -24.09 3.64
N ASP A 23 3.04 -23.20 4.46
CA ASP A 23 2.79 -21.80 4.13
C ASP A 23 4.01 -21.16 3.45
N ILE A 24 3.79 -20.40 2.36
CA ILE A 24 4.88 -19.80 1.57
C ILE A 24 5.81 -18.94 2.43
N PHE A 25 5.24 -18.27 3.42
CA PHE A 25 5.97 -17.44 4.37
C PHE A 25 6.93 -18.26 5.23
N SER A 26 6.48 -19.41 5.73
CA SER A 26 7.34 -20.32 6.51
C SER A 26 8.45 -20.94 5.66
N LYS A 27 8.19 -21.19 4.37
CA LYS A 27 9.18 -21.77 3.44
C LYS A 27 10.36 -20.83 3.17
N TYR A 28 10.10 -19.52 3.17
CA TYR A 28 11.09 -18.49 2.82
C TYR A 28 11.58 -17.65 4.01
N ASP A 29 11.15 -17.97 5.23
CA ASP A 29 11.72 -17.39 6.43
C ASP A 29 13.24 -17.67 6.50
N GLY A 30 14.02 -16.61 6.72
CA GLY A 30 15.49 -16.66 6.72
C GLY A 30 16.16 -16.87 5.36
N ASN A 31 15.43 -16.88 4.25
CA ASN A 31 16.03 -17.03 2.92
C ASN A 31 16.72 -15.73 2.45
N PRO A 32 17.99 -15.78 1.99
CA PRO A 32 18.74 -14.58 1.59
C PRO A 32 18.24 -13.90 0.30
N ASP A 33 17.50 -14.60 -0.54
CA ASP A 33 16.91 -14.06 -1.79
C ASP A 33 15.54 -13.39 -1.55
N VAL A 34 15.10 -13.32 -0.28
CA VAL A 34 13.79 -12.82 0.12
C VAL A 34 13.92 -11.77 1.20
N THR A 35 13.20 -10.67 1.01
CA THR A 35 12.90 -9.76 2.12
C THR A 35 11.65 -10.27 2.80
N TYR A 36 11.83 -10.79 4.01
CA TYR A 36 10.75 -11.34 4.82
C TYR A 36 10.35 -10.33 5.90
N ILE A 37 9.05 -10.05 5.99
CA ILE A 37 8.46 -9.17 7.00
C ILE A 37 7.39 -10.00 7.73
N ASP A 38 7.45 -10.03 9.06
CA ASP A 38 6.47 -10.69 9.92
C ASP A 38 6.20 -9.80 11.14
N ILE A 39 5.10 -9.08 11.09
CA ILE A 39 4.70 -8.15 12.15
C ILE A 39 3.72 -8.85 13.07
N LYS A 40 4.12 -8.97 14.34
CA LYS A 40 3.31 -9.59 15.40
C LYS A 40 2.32 -8.57 16.01
N PRO A 41 1.20 -9.04 16.61
CA PRO A 41 0.19 -8.18 17.27
C PRO A 41 0.76 -7.12 18.20
N LYS A 42 1.81 -7.48 18.95
CA LYS A 42 2.41 -6.58 19.93
C LYS A 42 3.04 -5.33 19.30
N MET A 43 3.52 -5.43 18.06
CA MET A 43 4.05 -4.27 17.34
C MET A 43 2.93 -3.32 16.93
N PHE A 44 1.82 -3.84 16.44
CA PHE A 44 0.62 -3.06 16.11
C PHE A 44 0.10 -2.28 17.33
N GLN A 45 0.05 -2.92 18.49
CA GLN A 45 -0.34 -2.26 19.74
C GLN A 45 0.61 -1.14 20.18
N ILE A 46 1.90 -1.23 19.83
CA ILE A 46 2.88 -0.16 20.10
C ILE A 46 2.63 1.00 19.14
N LEU A 47 2.49 0.72 17.84
CA LEU A 47 2.21 1.75 16.82
C LEU A 47 0.92 2.51 17.14
N ALA A 48 -0.16 1.78 17.46
CA ALA A 48 -1.42 2.37 17.88
C ALA A 48 -1.26 3.31 19.08
N LYS A 49 -0.38 3.00 20.04
CA LYS A 49 -0.18 3.86 21.23
C LYS A 49 0.67 5.09 20.95
N VAL A 50 1.59 5.01 19.98
CA VAL A 50 2.47 6.13 19.62
C VAL A 50 1.72 7.18 18.80
N ASP A 51 0.77 6.77 17.95
CA ASP A 51 -0.04 7.70 17.14
C ASP A 51 -1.25 8.33 17.89
N VAL A 52 -1.63 7.79 19.06
CA VAL A 52 -2.80 8.22 19.85
C VAL A 52 -2.56 9.49 20.70
N GLU A 53 -1.47 10.22 20.49
CA GLU A 53 -1.28 11.53 21.13
C GLU A 53 -2.14 12.65 20.53
N THR A 54 -2.92 12.36 19.48
CA THR A 54 -3.90 13.29 18.91
C THR A 54 -5.32 12.75 19.11
N ASN A 55 -6.16 13.43 19.90
CA ASN A 55 -7.58 13.09 20.14
C ASN A 55 -8.47 13.36 18.91
N SER A 56 -8.04 12.97 17.71
CA SER A 56 -8.78 13.14 16.46
C SER A 56 -9.61 11.87 16.14
N PRO A 57 -10.82 11.99 15.57
CA PRO A 57 -11.61 10.84 15.10
C PRO A 57 -10.86 9.94 14.10
N GLU A 58 -9.98 10.51 13.29
CA GLU A 58 -9.17 9.79 12.31
C GLU A 58 -8.13 8.86 12.97
N ALA A 59 -7.52 9.29 14.07
CA ALA A 59 -6.58 8.47 14.84
C ALA A 59 -7.26 7.27 15.52
N GLN A 60 -8.55 7.40 15.87
CA GLN A 60 -9.34 6.31 16.45
C GLN A 60 -9.63 5.21 15.42
N ASN A 61 -10.09 5.58 14.23
CA ASN A 61 -10.34 4.61 13.14
C ASN A 61 -9.05 3.85 12.76
N PHE A 62 -7.91 4.56 12.70
CA PHE A 62 -6.61 3.92 12.46
C PHE A 62 -6.22 2.94 13.58
N THR A 63 -6.42 3.35 14.84
CA THR A 63 -6.14 2.52 16.02
C THR A 63 -6.99 1.25 16.04
N GLU A 64 -8.27 1.35 15.68
CA GLU A 64 -9.18 0.20 15.60
C GLU A 64 -8.77 -0.78 14.50
N MET A 65 -8.47 -0.27 13.30
CA MET A 65 -7.95 -1.07 12.19
C MET A 65 -6.66 -1.80 12.59
N VAL A 66 -5.70 -1.08 13.19
CA VAL A 66 -4.42 -1.65 13.63
C VAL A 66 -4.60 -2.73 14.71
N ASN A 67 -5.52 -2.51 15.65
CA ASN A 67 -5.84 -3.50 16.69
C ASN A 67 -6.58 -4.73 16.16
N SER A 68 -7.32 -4.58 15.06
CA SER A 68 -8.03 -5.68 14.42
C SER A 68 -7.11 -6.69 13.72
N ILE A 69 -5.88 -6.26 13.40
CA ILE A 69 -4.87 -7.06 12.71
C ILE A 69 -4.17 -7.99 13.71
N THR A 70 -4.20 -9.29 13.40
CA THR A 70 -3.55 -10.34 14.18
C THR A 70 -2.21 -10.77 13.61
N SER A 71 -2.02 -10.64 12.30
CA SER A 71 -0.75 -10.96 11.65
C SER A 71 -0.63 -10.19 10.36
N LEU A 72 0.56 -9.67 10.09
CA LEU A 72 0.96 -9.22 8.76
C LEU A 72 2.22 -9.96 8.38
N LYS A 73 2.18 -10.66 7.26
CA LYS A 73 3.35 -11.26 6.64
C LYS A 73 3.52 -10.70 5.24
N ALA A 74 4.75 -10.38 4.87
CA ALA A 74 5.07 -10.00 3.51
C ALA A 74 6.38 -10.63 3.04
N ILE A 75 6.39 -11.00 1.76
CA ILE A 75 7.58 -11.44 1.04
C ILE A 75 7.78 -10.51 -0.14
N VAL A 76 9.00 -10.01 -0.28
CA VAL A 76 9.46 -9.27 -1.46
C VAL A 76 10.68 -9.98 -2.03
N THR A 77 10.68 -10.23 -3.35
CA THR A 77 11.80 -10.90 -4.02
C THR A 77 12.00 -10.37 -5.44
N GLY A 78 13.26 -10.38 -5.90
CA GLY A 78 13.63 -10.24 -7.30
C GLY A 78 14.02 -11.55 -7.97
N LYS A 79 13.99 -12.66 -7.24
CA LYS A 79 14.46 -13.96 -7.73
C LYS A 79 13.32 -14.63 -8.49
N GLN A 80 13.52 -14.87 -9.79
CA GLN A 80 12.50 -15.48 -10.65
C GLN A 80 11.97 -16.82 -10.13
N THR A 81 12.84 -17.67 -9.57
CA THR A 81 12.43 -18.98 -9.03
C THR A 81 11.50 -18.85 -7.82
N VAL A 82 11.76 -17.87 -6.96
CA VAL A 82 10.91 -17.58 -5.80
C VAL A 82 9.61 -16.93 -6.26
N SER A 83 9.70 -16.01 -7.23
CA SER A 83 8.55 -15.34 -7.87
C SER A 83 7.54 -16.36 -8.42
N SER A 84 8.03 -17.35 -9.16
CA SER A 84 7.19 -18.43 -9.71
C SER A 84 6.61 -19.35 -8.62
N ASP A 85 7.35 -19.63 -7.55
CA ASP A 85 6.85 -20.43 -6.42
C ASP A 85 5.74 -19.71 -5.65
N ILE A 86 5.90 -18.40 -5.42
CA ILE A 86 4.84 -17.55 -4.83
C ILE A 86 3.61 -17.55 -5.72
N ALA A 87 3.76 -17.34 -7.03
CA ALA A 87 2.63 -17.34 -7.96
C ALA A 87 1.84 -18.66 -7.91
N ASN A 88 2.53 -19.80 -7.93
CA ASN A 88 1.90 -21.12 -7.79
C ASN A 88 1.19 -21.28 -6.45
N TRP A 89 1.78 -20.78 -5.37
CA TRP A 89 1.15 -20.81 -4.05
C TRP A 89 -0.10 -19.94 -3.99
N VAL A 90 -0.08 -18.72 -4.57
CA VAL A 90 -1.24 -17.83 -4.68
C VAL A 90 -2.35 -18.48 -5.50
N ASP A 91 -2.03 -19.13 -6.63
CA ASP A 91 -3.01 -19.87 -7.45
C ASP A 91 -3.64 -21.05 -6.70
N SER A 92 -2.91 -21.67 -5.78
CA SER A 92 -3.47 -22.71 -4.90
C SER A 92 -4.32 -22.12 -3.77
N LYS A 93 -3.83 -21.05 -3.13
CA LYS A 93 -4.46 -20.41 -1.96
C LYS A 93 -5.75 -19.68 -2.35
N SER A 94 -5.76 -19.03 -3.51
CA SER A 94 -6.92 -18.29 -4.06
C SER A 94 -8.17 -19.17 -4.24
N LYS A 95 -8.03 -20.50 -4.37
CA LYS A 95 -9.19 -21.41 -4.42
C LYS A 95 -10.04 -21.42 -3.15
N SER A 96 -9.48 -20.95 -2.04
CA SER A 96 -10.17 -20.82 -0.76
C SER A 96 -10.54 -19.38 -0.40
N LEU A 97 -10.31 -18.45 -1.33
CA LEU A 97 -10.51 -17.02 -1.17
C LEU A 97 -11.44 -16.50 -2.27
N GLU A 98 -12.04 -15.35 -2.05
CA GLU A 98 -12.74 -14.57 -3.07
C GLU A 98 -11.77 -13.57 -3.71
N GLU A 99 -11.73 -13.50 -5.05
CA GLU A 99 -10.96 -12.48 -5.76
C GLU A 99 -11.81 -11.20 -5.85
N LEU A 100 -11.34 -10.12 -5.22
CA LEU A 100 -12.04 -8.83 -5.23
C LEU A 100 -11.66 -7.96 -6.42
N MET A 101 -10.37 -7.98 -6.79
CA MET A 101 -9.83 -7.08 -7.80
C MET A 101 -8.61 -7.70 -8.47
N GLU A 102 -8.51 -7.52 -9.78
CA GLU A 102 -7.33 -7.82 -10.58
C GLU A 102 -7.03 -6.61 -11.47
N VAL A 103 -5.78 -6.16 -11.46
CA VAL A 103 -5.27 -5.12 -12.36
C VAL A 103 -4.12 -5.70 -13.15
N ARG A 104 -4.11 -5.47 -14.46
CA ARG A 104 -3.00 -5.82 -15.35
C ARG A 104 -2.54 -4.58 -16.09
N ASP A 105 -1.25 -4.27 -15.97
CA ASP A 105 -0.67 -3.11 -16.62
C ASP A 105 0.79 -3.39 -17.03
N GLU A 106 1.09 -3.25 -18.33
CA GLU A 106 2.41 -3.49 -18.95
C GLU A 106 3.16 -4.77 -18.53
N GLY A 107 2.42 -5.82 -18.16
CA GLY A 107 2.98 -7.09 -17.68
C GLY A 107 3.23 -7.17 -16.18
N THR A 108 2.87 -6.14 -15.42
CA THR A 108 2.59 -6.23 -13.99
C THR A 108 1.16 -6.70 -13.76
N VAL A 109 0.99 -7.56 -12.76
CA VAL A 109 -0.31 -8.08 -12.33
C VAL A 109 -0.45 -7.83 -10.84
N VAL A 110 -1.54 -7.18 -10.45
CA VAL A 110 -1.94 -6.97 -9.05
C VAL A 110 -3.24 -7.72 -8.82
N LYS A 111 -3.30 -8.52 -7.75
CA LYS A 111 -4.50 -9.24 -7.33
C LYS A 111 -4.79 -9.00 -5.86
N PHE A 112 -6.07 -8.84 -5.56
CA PHE A 112 -6.60 -8.75 -4.20
C PHE A 112 -7.56 -9.90 -3.97
N PHE A 113 -7.30 -10.66 -2.91
CA PHE A 113 -8.17 -11.74 -2.47
C PHE A 113 -8.56 -11.54 -1.02
N VAL A 114 -9.78 -11.96 -0.67
CA VAL A 114 -10.25 -11.95 0.71
C VAL A 114 -10.80 -13.29 1.13
N LYS A 115 -10.77 -13.52 2.44
CA LYS A 115 -11.58 -14.55 3.08
C LYS A 115 -12.62 -13.85 3.94
N ASP A 116 -13.88 -14.09 3.65
CA ASP A 116 -14.97 -13.52 4.44
C ASP A 116 -14.84 -13.88 5.92
N GLY A 117 -15.14 -12.90 6.75
CA GLY A 117 -15.29 -13.06 8.18
C GLY A 117 -16.69 -13.50 8.58
N LYS A 118 -16.95 -13.42 9.88
CA LYS A 118 -18.26 -13.79 10.45
C LYS A 118 -19.33 -12.73 10.19
N GLU A 119 -18.91 -11.49 9.99
CA GLU A 119 -19.77 -10.33 9.74
C GLU A 119 -19.62 -9.93 8.27
N ALA A 120 -20.69 -9.37 7.69
CA ALA A 120 -20.79 -9.13 6.25
C ALA A 120 -19.68 -8.23 5.68
N ASP A 121 -19.19 -7.27 6.48
CA ASP A 121 -18.21 -6.28 6.05
C ASP A 121 -16.80 -6.52 6.63
N HIS A 122 -16.61 -7.68 7.28
CA HIS A 122 -15.33 -8.04 7.89
C HIS A 122 -14.67 -9.19 7.13
N VAL A 123 -13.35 -9.16 7.04
CA VAL A 123 -12.53 -10.23 6.45
C VAL A 123 -11.57 -10.85 7.46
N GLU A 124 -11.45 -12.17 7.39
CA GLU A 124 -10.50 -12.97 8.17
C GLU A 124 -9.07 -12.88 7.60
N GLU A 125 -8.97 -12.75 6.28
CA GLU A 125 -7.71 -12.70 5.55
C GLU A 125 -7.84 -11.75 4.35
N LEU A 126 -6.86 -10.87 4.17
CA LEU A 126 -6.64 -10.10 2.96
C LEU A 126 -5.28 -10.53 2.39
N LEU A 127 -5.29 -11.02 1.16
CA LEU A 127 -4.10 -11.43 0.43
C LEU A 127 -3.90 -10.54 -0.79
N ILE A 128 -2.76 -9.87 -0.85
CA ILE A 128 -2.37 -9.01 -1.97
C ILE A 128 -1.19 -9.66 -2.66
N PHE A 129 -1.29 -9.82 -3.98
CA PHE A 129 -0.24 -10.38 -4.81
C PHE A 129 0.10 -9.43 -5.94
N VAL A 130 1.37 -9.08 -6.05
CA VAL A 130 1.91 -8.25 -7.13
C VAL A 130 3.05 -8.99 -7.80
N ASN A 131 3.03 -9.09 -9.12
CA ASN A 131 4.07 -9.73 -9.91
C ASN A 131 4.41 -8.91 -11.15
N GLY A 132 5.67 -8.95 -11.60
CA GLY A 132 6.12 -8.23 -12.80
C GLY A 132 6.53 -6.78 -12.55
N ILE A 133 6.93 -6.42 -11.32
CA ILE A 133 7.23 -5.03 -10.94
C ILE A 133 8.51 -4.52 -11.61
N SER A 134 9.43 -5.40 -11.98
CA SER A 134 10.75 -5.02 -12.55
C SER A 134 10.66 -4.18 -13.83
N LYS A 135 9.58 -4.30 -14.60
CA LYS A 135 9.38 -3.57 -15.86
C LYS A 135 9.22 -2.06 -15.66
N HIS A 136 8.56 -1.66 -14.58
CA HIS A 136 8.31 -0.25 -14.24
C HIS A 136 9.47 0.41 -13.47
N MET A 137 10.38 -0.37 -12.90
CA MET A 137 11.56 0.16 -12.18
C MET A 137 12.79 0.40 -13.07
N ASN A 138 12.71 0.14 -14.37
CA ASN A 138 13.83 0.34 -15.30
C ASN A 138 14.09 1.81 -15.70
N GLY A 139 13.27 2.76 -15.24
CA GLY A 139 13.41 4.20 -15.54
C GLY A 139 14.49 4.95 -14.75
N SER A 140 14.89 4.49 -13.56
CA SER A 140 15.94 5.18 -12.80
C SER A 140 17.32 4.59 -13.14
N GLN A 141 17.97 5.17 -14.16
CA GLN A 141 19.41 5.10 -14.36
C GLN A 141 20.05 6.34 -13.71
N THR A 142 20.36 6.25 -12.43
CA THR A 142 21.28 7.19 -11.79
C THR A 142 22.59 6.48 -11.51
N ASN A 143 23.68 7.13 -11.92
CA ASN A 143 25.03 6.62 -11.97
C ASN A 143 25.54 6.07 -10.62
N ASN A 144 26.22 4.93 -10.71
CA ASN A 144 27.29 4.41 -9.85
C ASN A 144 27.00 4.27 -8.33
N ASP A 145 27.00 3.00 -7.88
CA ASP A 145 27.19 2.49 -6.50
C ASP A 145 26.01 2.19 -5.58
N THR A 146 24.75 2.33 -6.00
CA THR A 146 23.63 1.74 -5.23
C THR A 146 23.21 0.42 -5.87
N LYS A 147 23.35 -0.71 -5.15
CA LYS A 147 22.77 -2.00 -5.58
C LYS A 147 21.27 -1.81 -5.82
N LYS A 148 20.87 -1.65 -7.08
CA LYS A 148 19.47 -1.57 -7.48
C LYS A 148 18.77 -2.84 -7.00
N ARG A 149 17.80 -2.68 -6.11
CA ARG A 149 17.03 -3.81 -5.56
C ARG A 149 16.08 -4.25 -6.66
N ASN A 150 16.44 -5.31 -7.39
CA ASN A 150 15.52 -5.95 -8.31
C ASN A 150 14.34 -6.48 -7.50
N ILE A 151 13.16 -5.89 -7.67
CA ILE A 151 11.92 -6.39 -7.10
C ILE A 151 11.07 -6.87 -8.28
N GLU A 152 10.64 -8.11 -8.22
CA GLU A 152 9.81 -8.75 -9.24
C GLU A 152 8.44 -9.10 -8.67
N THR A 153 8.41 -9.65 -7.45
CA THR A 153 7.19 -10.12 -6.81
C THR A 153 7.10 -9.61 -5.38
N VAL A 154 5.88 -9.21 -5.01
CA VAL A 154 5.47 -8.89 -3.65
C VAL A 154 4.23 -9.72 -3.33
N VAL A 155 4.21 -10.36 -2.16
CA VAL A 155 3.00 -10.96 -1.61
C VAL A 155 2.83 -10.51 -0.17
N VAL A 156 1.63 -10.06 0.17
CA VAL A 156 1.26 -9.58 1.50
C VAL A 156 0.03 -10.35 1.96
N SER A 157 0.09 -10.92 3.16
CA SER A 157 -1.05 -11.55 3.83
C SER A 157 -1.30 -10.84 5.15
N LEU A 158 -2.50 -10.33 5.30
CA LEU A 158 -3.02 -9.70 6.50
C LEU A 158 -4.12 -10.60 7.05
N THR A 159 -4.02 -11.00 8.32
CA THR A 159 -5.09 -11.77 8.98
C THR A 159 -5.60 -11.03 10.20
N GLY A 160 -6.90 -11.09 10.45
CA GLY A 160 -7.51 -10.38 11.57
C GLY A 160 -9.03 -10.41 11.51
N ASN A 161 -9.66 -9.50 12.23
CA ASN A 161 -11.07 -9.20 12.06
C ASN A 161 -11.17 -7.83 11.37
N ILE A 162 -10.80 -7.78 10.11
CA ILE A 162 -10.52 -6.52 9.41
C ILE A 162 -11.81 -5.98 8.81
N ASP A 163 -12.27 -4.82 9.25
CA ASP A 163 -13.40 -4.11 8.64
C ASP A 163 -12.96 -3.49 7.31
N LEU A 164 -13.57 -3.93 6.20
CA LEU A 164 -13.27 -3.42 4.86
C LEU A 164 -13.67 -1.94 4.69
N ASN A 165 -14.62 -1.44 5.48
CA ASN A 165 -15.00 -0.04 5.45
C ASN A 165 -13.93 0.86 6.07
N GLN A 166 -13.15 0.32 7.01
CA GLN A 166 -11.99 1.00 7.59
C GLN A 166 -10.78 0.94 6.65
N LEU A 167 -10.74 -0.05 5.75
CA LEU A 167 -9.83 -0.06 4.61
C LEU A 167 -10.33 0.93 3.56
N ASN A 168 -10.13 2.21 3.82
CA ASN A 168 -10.29 3.23 2.80
C ASN A 168 -9.20 2.98 1.74
N PHE A 169 -9.54 2.20 0.70
CA PHE A 169 -8.79 2.14 -0.55
C PHE A 169 -8.98 3.47 -1.29
N ASP A 170 -8.62 4.59 -0.65
CA ASP A 170 -8.56 5.92 -1.28
C ASP A 170 -7.54 5.94 -2.44
N LEU A 171 -6.81 4.84 -2.63
CA LEU A 171 -6.00 4.51 -3.81
C LEU A 171 -6.82 4.13 -5.05
N ILE A 172 -8.12 3.81 -4.92
CA ILE A 172 -9.01 3.42 -6.02
C ILE A 172 -9.99 4.55 -6.38
N GLY A 173 -10.38 5.38 -5.41
CA GLY A 173 -11.27 6.53 -5.63
C GLY A 173 -10.64 7.67 -6.45
N ASP A 174 -9.31 7.79 -6.43
CA ASP A 174 -8.55 8.76 -7.22
C ASP A 174 -8.32 8.31 -8.69
N GLN A 175 -8.78 7.11 -9.07
CA GLN A 175 -8.53 6.50 -10.38
C GLN A 175 -9.54 6.88 -11.48
N VAL A 176 -10.51 7.76 -11.24
CA VAL A 176 -11.47 8.15 -12.30
C VAL A 176 -10.90 9.20 -13.27
N GLN A 177 -9.72 9.78 -13.00
CA GLN A 177 -9.01 10.59 -14.00
C GLN A 177 -7.49 10.42 -13.95
N MET A 178 -6.97 9.21 -14.17
CA MET A 178 -5.57 9.03 -14.57
C MET A 178 -5.49 7.94 -15.64
N LYS A 179 -5.60 8.33 -16.91
CA LYS A 179 -4.72 7.71 -17.91
C LYS A 179 -3.32 8.14 -17.49
N GLU A 180 -2.39 7.19 -17.40
CA GLU A 180 -1.05 7.27 -16.79
C GLU A 180 -1.02 6.65 -15.37
N SER A 181 -0.75 5.34 -15.37
CA SER A 181 0.15 4.66 -14.43
C SER A 181 -0.40 4.31 -13.04
N SER A 182 -0.96 3.10 -12.97
CA SER A 182 -1.16 2.31 -11.74
C SER A 182 0.15 1.98 -10.99
N ALA A 183 1.31 2.37 -11.54
CA ALA A 183 2.65 2.20 -10.96
C ALA A 183 3.10 3.37 -10.06
N ASN A 184 2.42 4.53 -10.08
CA ASN A 184 2.80 5.70 -9.30
C ASN A 184 2.40 5.64 -7.81
N ILE A 185 1.95 4.49 -7.29
CA ILE A 185 1.62 4.32 -5.87
C ILE A 185 2.86 3.92 -5.05
N LEU A 186 3.97 3.56 -5.72
CA LEU A 186 5.18 3.01 -5.08
C LEU A 186 6.49 3.66 -5.53
N THR A 187 6.45 4.78 -6.27
CA THR A 187 7.66 5.54 -6.62
C THR A 187 8.11 6.38 -5.42
N GLU A 188 9.41 6.68 -5.32
CA GLU A 188 9.95 7.55 -4.26
C GLU A 188 9.18 8.88 -4.20
N ASP A 189 8.87 9.47 -5.35
CA ASP A 189 8.07 10.69 -5.47
C ASP A 189 6.67 10.54 -4.85
N SER A 190 5.98 9.41 -5.09
CA SER A 190 4.67 9.16 -4.47
C SER A 190 4.73 8.98 -2.95
N MET A 191 5.84 8.43 -2.44
CA MET A 191 6.09 8.31 -1.00
C MET A 191 6.44 9.67 -0.37
N LEU A 192 7.17 10.54 -1.08
CA LEU A 192 7.47 11.92 -0.65
C LEU A 192 6.17 12.69 -0.37
N PHE A 193 5.19 12.61 -1.25
CA PHE A 193 3.93 13.35 -1.08
C PHE A 193 2.92 12.71 -0.12
N LYS A 194 3.22 11.54 0.47
CA LYS A 194 2.39 10.96 1.53
C LYS A 194 2.41 11.81 2.80
N GLU A 195 3.52 12.50 3.05
CA GLU A 195 3.67 13.39 4.21
C GLU A 195 3.06 14.78 3.98
N LEU A 196 2.60 15.07 2.77
CA LEU A 196 1.97 16.35 2.45
C LEU A 196 0.64 16.50 3.18
N LYS A 197 0.57 17.50 4.06
CA LYS A 197 -0.61 17.85 4.86
C LYS A 197 -1.07 19.26 4.54
N ILE A 198 -2.38 19.44 4.48
CA ILE A 198 -3.03 20.74 4.26
C ILE A 198 -3.86 21.07 5.48
N TYR A 199 -3.57 22.19 6.15
CA TYR A 199 -4.24 22.59 7.38
C TYR A 199 -4.32 24.12 7.53
N PRO A 200 -5.28 24.65 8.31
CA PRO A 200 -6.43 23.93 8.85
C PRO A 200 -7.38 23.48 7.73
N ASN A 201 -8.05 22.36 7.94
CA ASN A 201 -9.14 21.91 7.08
C ASN A 201 -10.29 21.44 8.01
N PRO A 202 -11.42 22.14 8.07
CA PRO A 202 -11.80 23.30 7.25
C PRO A 202 -10.97 24.56 7.50
N SER A 203 -10.76 25.38 6.46
CA SER A 203 -10.01 26.64 6.51
C SER A 203 -10.90 27.87 6.51
N GLN A 204 -10.40 28.96 7.11
CA GLN A 204 -11.05 30.27 7.13
C GLN A 204 -10.33 31.19 6.13
N ASP A 205 -9.24 31.85 6.50
CA ASP A 205 -8.57 32.81 5.61
C ASP A 205 -7.27 32.28 5.00
N MET A 206 -6.64 31.32 5.68
CA MET A 206 -5.32 30.83 5.32
C MET A 206 -5.30 29.30 5.32
N VAL A 207 -4.49 28.75 4.41
CA VAL A 207 -4.17 27.33 4.32
C VAL A 207 -2.66 27.18 4.30
N THR A 208 -2.12 26.36 5.20
CA THR A 208 -0.72 25.95 5.21
C THR A 208 -0.58 24.60 4.53
N ILE A 209 0.42 24.48 3.68
CA ILE A 209 0.81 23.24 3.00
C ILE A 209 2.14 22.79 3.60
N ASN A 210 2.15 21.72 4.39
CA ASN A 210 3.40 21.16 4.87
C ASN A 210 4.08 20.39 3.73
N LEU A 211 5.13 20.99 3.16
CA LEU A 211 5.97 20.34 2.16
C LEU A 211 6.97 19.39 2.87
N PRO A 212 7.25 18.23 2.29
CA PRO A 212 8.34 17.36 2.74
C PRO A 212 9.69 18.08 2.72
N SER A 213 10.59 17.73 3.63
CA SER A 213 11.92 18.33 3.77
C SER A 213 12.83 18.10 2.56
N GLU A 214 12.52 17.09 1.75
CA GLU A 214 13.24 16.71 0.54
C GLU A 214 12.92 17.62 -0.65
N ILE A 215 11.86 18.44 -0.54
CA ILE A 215 11.50 19.44 -1.54
C ILE A 215 12.24 20.74 -1.23
N GLU A 216 13.41 20.90 -1.84
CA GLU A 216 14.26 22.08 -1.67
C GLU A 216 13.89 23.23 -2.61
N ASN A 217 13.19 22.94 -3.72
CA ASN A 217 12.85 23.92 -4.75
C ASN A 217 11.44 24.49 -4.59
N ASP A 218 11.20 25.60 -5.28
CA ASP A 218 9.88 26.19 -5.44
C ASP A 218 8.91 25.21 -6.13
N VAL A 219 7.66 25.22 -5.67
CA VAL A 219 6.59 24.29 -6.10
C VAL A 219 5.40 25.08 -6.61
N ASP A 220 4.89 24.68 -7.78
CA ASP A 220 3.68 25.26 -8.35
C ASP A 220 2.43 24.68 -7.69
N ILE A 221 1.59 25.58 -7.20
CA ILE A 221 0.32 25.27 -6.55
C ILE A 221 -0.82 25.90 -7.32
N THR A 222 -1.81 25.08 -7.69
CA THR A 222 -3.03 25.51 -8.35
C THR A 222 -4.24 25.17 -7.49
N VAL A 223 -5.04 26.19 -7.15
CA VAL A 223 -6.32 26.01 -6.46
C VAL A 223 -7.42 25.87 -7.49
N LEU A 224 -8.16 24.77 -7.44
CA LEU A 224 -9.29 24.43 -8.30
C LEU A 224 -10.60 24.45 -7.51
N ASN A 225 -11.70 24.85 -8.14
CA ASN A 225 -13.02 24.64 -7.57
C ASN A 225 -13.51 23.19 -7.75
N ALA A 226 -14.68 22.85 -7.20
CA ALA A 226 -15.28 21.52 -7.31
C ALA A 226 -15.58 21.05 -8.76
N GLN A 227 -15.55 21.93 -9.75
CA GLN A 227 -15.70 21.60 -11.17
C GLN A 227 -14.35 21.42 -11.89
N GLY A 228 -13.23 21.51 -11.17
CA GLY A 228 -11.87 21.41 -11.73
C GLY A 228 -11.41 22.69 -12.44
N LYS A 229 -12.10 23.82 -12.27
CA LYS A 229 -11.68 25.11 -12.84
C LYS A 229 -10.63 25.76 -11.93
N GLU A 230 -9.51 26.20 -12.53
CA GLU A 230 -8.48 26.99 -11.86
C GLU A 230 -9.02 28.33 -11.35
N ILE A 231 -8.72 28.62 -10.08
CA ILE A 231 -9.16 29.83 -9.36
C ILE A 231 -7.95 30.69 -8.98
N GLN A 232 -6.89 30.07 -8.46
CA GLN A 232 -5.66 30.76 -8.03
C GLN A 232 -4.43 29.90 -8.36
N ASN A 233 -3.29 30.56 -8.60
CA ASN A 233 -1.98 29.92 -8.76
C ASN A 233 -0.98 30.60 -7.82
N HIS A 234 -0.14 29.79 -7.18
CA HIS A 234 0.89 30.22 -6.23
C HIS A 234 2.17 29.43 -6.46
N ILE A 235 3.30 30.05 -6.12
CA ILE A 235 4.58 29.37 -6.00
C ILE A 235 4.93 29.38 -4.52
N ILE A 236 5.21 28.21 -3.95
CA ILE A 236 5.55 28.06 -2.54
C ILE A 236 6.86 27.29 -2.37
N ASN A 237 7.46 27.39 -1.19
CA ASN A 237 8.59 26.56 -0.79
C ASN A 237 8.49 26.27 0.72
N SER A 238 9.52 25.63 1.29
CA SER A 238 9.56 25.23 2.70
C SER A 238 9.47 26.42 3.68
N GLU A 239 9.89 27.62 3.28
CA GLU A 239 9.83 28.83 4.12
C GLU A 239 8.52 29.63 3.94
N ASN A 240 7.95 29.60 2.74
CA ASN A 240 6.72 30.33 2.39
C ASN A 240 5.66 29.37 1.86
N ASN A 241 5.00 28.66 2.78
CA ASN A 241 4.08 27.56 2.46
C ASN A 241 2.61 27.86 2.83
N THR A 242 2.24 29.13 2.92
CA THR A 242 0.88 29.57 3.26
C THR A 242 0.18 30.22 2.07
N LEU A 243 -1.06 29.81 1.82
CA LEU A 243 -1.94 30.35 0.80
C LEU A 243 -3.07 31.14 1.44
N ASN A 244 -3.33 32.34 0.93
CA ASN A 244 -4.49 33.13 1.30
C ASN A 244 -5.71 32.70 0.48
N VAL A 245 -6.73 32.23 1.18
CA VAL A 245 -8.01 31.76 0.63
C VAL A 245 -9.20 32.60 1.11
N SER A 246 -8.97 33.76 1.74
CA SER A 246 -10.03 34.62 2.29
C SER A 246 -11.09 35.01 1.27
N ASP A 247 -10.67 35.18 0.02
CA ASP A 247 -11.52 35.63 -1.09
C ASP A 247 -12.36 34.49 -1.69
N LEU A 248 -12.10 33.25 -1.29
CA LEU A 248 -12.86 32.08 -1.75
C LEU A 248 -14.18 31.99 -1.01
N GLN A 249 -15.25 31.64 -1.73
CA GLN A 249 -16.54 31.35 -1.12
C GLN A 249 -16.49 30.03 -0.35
N ALA A 250 -17.30 29.90 0.70
CA ALA A 250 -17.44 28.64 1.43
C ALA A 250 -17.80 27.50 0.47
N GLY A 251 -17.07 26.38 0.56
CA GLY A 251 -17.20 25.28 -0.39
C GLY A 251 -16.00 24.33 -0.40
N VAL A 252 -16.07 23.35 -1.30
CA VAL A 252 -15.01 22.35 -1.50
C VAL A 252 -14.10 22.79 -2.63
N TYR A 253 -12.79 22.72 -2.38
CA TYR A 253 -11.74 23.07 -3.34
C TYR A 253 -10.69 21.96 -3.39
N LEU A 254 -9.93 21.95 -4.48
CA LEU A 254 -8.77 21.08 -4.66
C LEU A 254 -7.52 21.95 -4.76
N ILE A 255 -6.45 21.52 -4.12
CA ILE A 255 -5.11 22.09 -4.26
C ILE A 255 -4.30 21.07 -5.04
N GLN A 256 -3.91 21.44 -6.24
CA GLN A 256 -3.01 20.69 -7.09
C GLN A 256 -1.59 21.21 -6.86
N ILE A 257 -0.68 20.32 -6.52
CA ILE A 257 0.74 20.56 -6.31
C ILE A 257 1.50 19.89 -7.47
N GLN A 258 2.34 20.63 -8.18
CA GLN A 258 3.19 20.13 -9.25
C GLN A 258 4.66 20.31 -8.85
N TYR A 259 5.40 19.20 -8.84
CA TYR A 259 6.83 19.18 -8.56
C TYR A 259 7.50 18.19 -9.50
N ASP A 260 8.45 18.67 -10.31
CA ASP A 260 9.00 17.93 -11.45
C ASP A 260 7.87 17.31 -12.30
N ASP A 261 7.95 16.01 -12.61
CA ASP A 261 6.94 15.28 -13.36
C ASP A 261 5.76 14.79 -12.49
N SER A 262 5.81 15.03 -11.18
CA SER A 262 4.81 14.55 -10.23
C SER A 262 3.71 15.58 -9.96
N ARG A 263 2.46 15.11 -9.99
CA ARG A 263 1.27 15.91 -9.67
C ARG A 263 0.50 15.27 -8.53
N VAL A 264 0.19 16.06 -7.51
CA VAL A 264 -0.59 15.63 -6.35
C VAL A 264 -1.77 16.55 -6.14
N VAL A 265 -2.95 15.98 -5.90
CA VAL A 265 -4.17 16.75 -5.65
C VAL A 265 -4.66 16.46 -4.22
N LYS A 266 -4.99 17.51 -3.48
CA LYS A 266 -5.56 17.40 -2.13
C LYS A 266 -6.83 18.22 -2.01
N ARG A 267 -7.84 17.67 -1.38
CA ARG A 267 -9.10 18.35 -1.09
C ARG A 267 -9.00 19.18 0.19
N PHE A 268 -9.53 20.40 0.19
CA PHE A 268 -9.81 21.16 1.41
C PHE A 268 -11.19 21.82 1.37
N VAL A 269 -11.71 22.17 2.54
CA VAL A 269 -13.01 22.82 2.72
C VAL A 269 -12.79 24.24 3.23
N LYS A 270 -13.32 25.24 2.51
CA LYS A 270 -13.39 26.64 2.94
C LYS A 270 -14.71 26.89 3.67
N GLN A 271 -14.65 27.57 4.82
CA GLN A 271 -15.83 28.01 5.59
C GLN A 271 -16.04 29.52 5.52
#